data_AF-A0A1B7MI31-F1
#
_entry.id   AF-A0A1B7MI31-F1
#
_cell.length_a   1.000
_cell.length_b   1.000
_cell.length_c   1.000
_cell.angle_alpha   90.00
_cell.angle_beta   90.00
_cell.angle_gamma   90.00
#
_symmetry.space_group_name_H-M   'P 1'
#
loop_
_entity.id
_entity.type
_entity.pdbx_description
1 polymer ?
#
loop_
_entity_poly.entity_id
_entity_poly.type
_entity_poly.pdbx_seq_one_letter_code
_entity_poly.pdbx_strand_id
1 'polypeptide(L)'
;MAMAFGSPGAPAQLDDRVKWAGPKFTIVSANGPQEHDAIAQIDAHVAPEGHTKLHISAAMKKFMTDLALKPKFLEEYKLDPVAVVESAEGLSNLEQFGLKFGKAGPAEVLMRATESDIASGRQLTKEEIAKANGLLRLVTINLTLLQARTS
;
A
#
# COMPACT_ATOMS: atom_id res chain seq x y z
N MET A 1 -46.11 -29.67 -29.09
CA MET A 1 -45.37 -30.27 -27.96
C MET A 1 -44.34 -29.23 -27.51
N ALA A 2 -44.48 -28.71 -26.28
CA ALA A 2 -43.73 -27.56 -25.79
C ALA A 2 -42.40 -27.97 -25.13
N MET A 3 -41.32 -27.25 -25.45
CA MET A 3 -40.07 -27.31 -24.68
C MET A 3 -40.19 -26.35 -23.50
N ALA A 4 -40.17 -26.89 -22.28
CA ALA A 4 -40.13 -26.10 -21.06
C ALA A 4 -38.70 -25.57 -20.84
N PHE A 5 -38.51 -24.26 -20.99
CA PHE A 5 -37.28 -23.61 -20.55
C PHE A 5 -37.24 -23.59 -19.03
N GLY A 6 -36.20 -24.21 -18.46
CA GLY A 6 -35.94 -24.25 -17.03
C GLY A 6 -35.72 -22.85 -16.43
N SER A 7 -36.14 -22.72 -15.17
CA SER A 7 -36.22 -21.49 -14.39
C SER A 7 -34.87 -20.76 -14.22
N PRO A 8 -34.82 -19.42 -14.30
CA PRO A 8 -33.61 -18.62 -14.07
C PRO A 8 -33.39 -18.43 -12.56
N GLY A 9 -32.69 -19.37 -11.92
CA GLY A 9 -32.43 -19.26 -10.47
C GLY A 9 -31.34 -20.16 -9.90
N ALA A 10 -30.53 -20.82 -10.72
CA ALA A 10 -29.41 -21.61 -10.23
C ALA A 10 -28.11 -20.79 -10.30
N PRO A 11 -27.34 -20.67 -9.19
CA PRO A 11 -26.01 -20.07 -9.25
C PRO A 11 -25.12 -20.89 -10.19
N ALA A 12 -24.35 -20.20 -11.02
CA ALA A 12 -23.44 -20.83 -11.97
C ALA A 12 -22.44 -21.70 -11.20
N GLN A 13 -22.49 -23.02 -11.42
CA GLN A 13 -21.44 -23.92 -10.95
C GLN A 13 -20.19 -23.64 -11.78
N LEU A 14 -19.11 -23.21 -11.12
CA LEU A 14 -17.79 -23.17 -11.72
C LEU A 14 -17.37 -24.62 -11.98
N ASP A 15 -17.25 -24.97 -13.26
CA ASP A 15 -16.79 -26.28 -13.68
C ASP A 15 -15.26 -26.35 -13.49
N ASP A 16 -14.83 -26.70 -12.28
CA ASP A 16 -13.43 -26.83 -11.82
C ASP A 16 -12.67 -28.02 -12.47
N ARG A 17 -13.11 -28.48 -13.63
CA ARG A 17 -12.64 -29.74 -14.26
C ARG A 17 -11.39 -29.61 -15.13
N VAL A 18 -10.62 -28.53 -15.02
CA VAL A 18 -9.24 -28.53 -15.57
C VAL A 18 -8.31 -29.20 -14.55
N LYS A 19 -8.21 -30.52 -14.62
CA LYS A 19 -7.25 -31.31 -13.84
C LYS A 19 -5.85 -31.15 -14.42
N TRP A 20 -5.10 -30.15 -13.97
CA TRP A 20 -3.64 -30.16 -14.12
C TRP A 20 -3.09 -31.30 -13.26
N ALA A 21 -2.61 -32.38 -13.89
CA ALA A 21 -1.96 -33.49 -13.20
C ALA A 21 -0.55 -33.08 -12.76
N GLY A 22 -0.47 -32.33 -11.65
CA GLY A 22 0.78 -31.98 -10.97
C GLY A 22 1.18 -33.01 -9.91
N PRO A 23 2.39 -32.88 -9.33
CA PRO A 23 2.85 -33.73 -8.23
C PRO A 23 1.83 -33.77 -7.09
N LYS A 24 1.64 -34.94 -6.47
CA LYS A 24 0.78 -35.12 -5.30
C LYS A 24 1.39 -34.36 -4.10
N PHE A 25 0.97 -33.13 -3.89
CA PHE A 25 1.32 -32.39 -2.68
C PHE A 25 0.49 -32.88 -1.49
N THR A 26 1.11 -32.95 -0.32
CA THR A 26 0.40 -33.18 0.95
C THR A 26 -0.57 -32.01 1.13
N ILE A 27 -1.87 -32.31 1.21
CA ILE A 27 -2.90 -31.28 1.44
C ILE A 27 -2.72 -30.81 2.89
N VAL A 28 -2.12 -29.64 3.07
CA VAL A 28 -2.02 -28.95 4.36
C VAL A 28 -3.33 -28.19 4.58
N SER A 29 -3.89 -28.25 5.79
CA SER A 29 -5.07 -27.47 6.14
C SER A 29 -4.77 -25.97 5.95
N ALA A 30 -5.68 -25.25 5.30
CA ALA A 30 -5.54 -23.82 5.08
C ALA A 30 -5.72 -23.00 6.37
N ASN A 31 -6.47 -23.52 7.34
CA ASN A 31 -6.73 -22.88 8.63
C ASN A 31 -6.36 -23.86 9.75
N GLY A 32 -5.18 -23.69 10.32
CA GLY A 32 -4.75 -24.36 11.53
C GLY A 32 -5.06 -23.52 12.78
N PRO A 33 -4.64 -24.01 13.97
CA PRO A 33 -4.83 -23.29 15.21
C PRO A 33 -4.25 -21.88 15.20
N GLN A 34 -3.08 -21.67 14.59
CA GLN A 34 -2.42 -20.37 14.52
C GLN A 34 -3.23 -19.36 13.69
N GLU A 35 -3.79 -19.79 12.55
CA GLU A 35 -4.63 -18.94 11.71
C GLU A 35 -5.92 -18.56 12.45
N HIS A 36 -6.52 -19.51 13.19
CA HIS A 36 -7.69 -19.23 14.02
C HIS A 36 -7.38 -18.21 15.13
N ASP A 37 -6.23 -18.34 15.81
CA ASP A 37 -5.79 -17.40 16.84
C ASP A 37 -5.55 -15.99 16.26
N ALA A 38 -4.97 -15.90 15.06
CA ALA A 38 -4.77 -14.62 14.36
C ALA A 38 -6.11 -14.00 13.94
N ILE A 39 -7.05 -14.80 13.42
CA ILE A 39 -8.40 -14.33 13.04
C ILE A 39 -9.15 -13.79 14.27
N ALA A 40 -9.07 -14.48 15.41
CA ALA A 40 -9.72 -14.04 16.65
C ALA A 40 -9.21 -12.67 17.15
N GLN A 41 -7.99 -12.28 16.78
CA GLN A 41 -7.41 -10.97 17.15
C GLN A 41 -7.87 -9.82 16.25
N ILE A 42 -8.47 -10.11 15.08
CA ILE A 42 -8.88 -9.07 14.12
C ILE A 42 -10.01 -8.21 14.69
N ASP A 43 -10.99 -8.81 15.39
CA ASP A 43 -12.14 -8.09 15.95
C ASP A 43 -11.75 -7.02 16.97
N ALA A 44 -10.62 -7.21 17.65
CA ALA A 44 -10.07 -6.27 18.63
C ALA A 44 -8.92 -5.43 18.08
N HIS A 45 -8.63 -5.50 16.77
CA HIS A 45 -7.48 -4.82 16.20
C HIS A 45 -7.66 -3.29 16.17
N VAL A 46 -6.63 -2.59 16.61
CA VAL A 46 -6.47 -1.14 16.46
C VAL A 46 -5.17 -0.88 15.73
N ALA A 47 -5.16 0.14 14.86
CA ALA A 47 -3.95 0.57 14.18
C ALA A 47 -2.83 0.82 15.21
N PRO A 48 -1.62 0.27 15.00
CA PRO A 48 -0.53 0.42 15.95
C PRO A 48 -0.08 1.87 16.06
N GLU A 49 0.54 2.21 17.18
CA GLU A 49 1.11 3.54 17.38
C GLU A 49 2.13 3.87 16.29
N GLY A 50 2.04 5.07 15.74
CA GLY A 50 2.89 5.49 14.61
C GLY A 50 2.48 4.92 13.26
N HIS A 51 1.36 4.18 13.16
CA HIS A 51 0.76 3.86 11.88
C HIS A 51 0.45 5.15 11.11
N THR A 52 0.85 5.17 9.85
CA THR A 52 0.60 6.31 8.96
C THR A 52 -0.45 5.94 7.93
N LYS A 53 -1.38 6.86 7.70
CA LYS A 53 -2.40 6.74 6.66
C LYS A 53 -1.90 7.43 5.41
N LEU A 54 -2.33 6.93 4.25
CA LEU A 54 -2.15 7.66 3.00
C LEU A 54 -2.91 8.98 3.11
N HIS A 55 -2.17 10.09 3.02
CA HIS A 55 -2.68 11.45 3.11
C HIS A 55 -2.00 12.29 2.03
N ILE A 56 -2.67 12.40 0.88
CA ILE A 56 -2.11 12.96 -0.34
C ILE A 56 -3.12 13.91 -0.99
N SER A 57 -2.63 15.03 -1.56
CA SER A 57 -3.48 15.93 -2.34
C SER A 57 -3.88 15.32 -3.69
N ALA A 58 -4.94 15.85 -4.29
CA ALA A 58 -5.35 15.45 -5.63
C ALA A 58 -4.26 15.72 -6.68
N ALA A 59 -3.55 16.85 -6.56
CA ALA A 59 -2.47 17.23 -7.47
C ALA A 59 -1.28 16.28 -7.37
N MET A 60 -0.82 15.97 -6.15
CA MET A 60 0.25 15.00 -5.93
C MET A 60 -0.13 13.61 -6.44
N LYS A 61 -1.37 13.16 -6.20
CA LYS A 61 -1.87 11.87 -6.73
C LYS A 61 -1.78 11.83 -8.25
N LYS A 62 -2.23 12.90 -8.93
CA LYS A 62 -2.14 13.02 -10.39
C LYS A 62 -0.70 13.01 -10.86
N PHE A 63 0.18 13.80 -10.23
CA PHE A 63 1.59 13.89 -10.58
C PHE A 63 2.30 12.52 -10.49
N MET A 64 2.13 11.81 -9.37
CA MET A 64 2.72 10.47 -9.18
C MET A 64 2.14 9.43 -10.15
N THR A 65 0.84 9.54 -10.48
CA THR A 65 0.19 8.69 -11.50
C THR A 65 0.77 8.97 -12.88
N ASP A 66 0.95 10.24 -13.24
CA ASP A 66 1.52 10.63 -14.53
C ASP A 66 2.97 10.14 -14.67
N LEU A 67 3.78 10.19 -13.60
CA LEU A 67 5.11 9.57 -13.59
C LEU A 67 5.08 8.06 -13.86
N ALA A 68 4.08 7.35 -13.34
CA ALA A 68 3.95 5.91 -13.54
C ALA A 68 3.42 5.55 -14.94
N LEU A 69 2.54 6.38 -15.50
CA LEU A 69 1.79 6.05 -16.72
C LEU A 69 2.33 6.72 -17.99
N LYS A 70 3.15 7.77 -17.87
CA LYS A 70 3.69 8.53 -19.02
C LYS A 70 5.22 8.39 -19.05
N PRO A 71 5.77 7.45 -19.84
CA PRO A 71 7.22 7.20 -19.87
C PRO A 71 8.06 8.43 -20.19
N LYS A 72 7.63 9.26 -21.15
CA LYS A 72 8.32 10.51 -21.50
C LYS A 72 8.37 11.50 -20.33
N PHE A 73 7.28 11.64 -19.59
CA PHE A 73 7.21 12.50 -18.42
C PHE A 73 8.14 12.01 -17.30
N LEU A 74 8.25 10.69 -17.12
CA LEU A 74 9.21 10.09 -16.19
C LEU A 74 10.66 10.33 -16.62
N GLU A 75 10.96 10.23 -17.91
CA GLU A 75 12.30 10.51 -18.45
C GLU A 75 12.69 11.98 -18.24
N GLU A 76 11.78 12.92 -18.52
CA GLU A 76 11.96 14.35 -18.26
C GLU A 76 12.19 14.61 -16.77
N TYR A 77 11.38 13.99 -15.89
CA TYR A 77 11.53 14.13 -14.44
C TYR A 77 12.84 13.55 -13.90
N LYS A 78 13.37 12.49 -14.51
CA LYS A 78 14.68 11.93 -14.16
C LYS A 78 15.83 12.84 -14.62
N LEU A 79 15.65 13.54 -15.73
CA LEU A 79 16.65 14.45 -16.28
C LEU A 79 16.71 15.77 -15.51
N ASP A 80 15.55 16.38 -15.28
CA ASP A 80 15.42 17.64 -14.53
C ASP A 80 14.14 17.63 -13.68
N PRO A 81 14.21 17.10 -12.44
CA PRO A 81 13.06 17.09 -11.54
C PRO A 81 12.62 18.50 -11.14
N VAL A 82 13.51 19.51 -11.20
CA VAL A 82 13.18 20.88 -10.82
C VAL A 82 12.27 21.51 -11.85
N ALA A 83 12.65 21.47 -13.13
CA ALA A 83 11.85 22.02 -14.21
C ALA A 83 10.47 21.37 -14.30
N VAL A 84 10.41 20.04 -14.22
CA VAL A 84 9.14 19.31 -14.31
C VAL A 84 8.20 19.66 -13.16
N VAL A 85 8.72 19.75 -11.92
CA VAL A 85 7.89 20.07 -10.75
C VAL A 85 7.41 21.52 -10.76
N GLU A 86 8.23 22.46 -11.22
CA GLU A 86 7.83 23.87 -11.34
C GLU A 86 6.74 24.09 -12.40
N SER A 87 6.70 23.24 -13.42
CA SER A 87 5.65 23.26 -14.44
C SER A 87 4.33 22.61 -13.99
N ALA A 88 4.33 21.89 -12.87
CA ALA A 88 3.16 21.13 -12.43
C ALA A 88 2.14 22.01 -11.69
N GLU A 89 0.93 22.07 -12.24
CA GLU A 89 -0.17 22.84 -11.67
C GLU A 89 -0.79 22.18 -10.43
N GLY A 90 -1.13 23.00 -9.44
CA GLY A 90 -1.90 22.60 -8.26
C GLY A 90 -1.11 21.90 -7.15
N LEU A 91 0.20 21.66 -7.33
CA LEU A 91 1.06 21.20 -6.24
C LEU A 91 1.27 22.32 -5.20
N SER A 92 1.22 21.96 -3.94
CA SER A 92 1.57 22.86 -2.83
C SER A 92 3.08 23.11 -2.78
N ASN A 93 3.48 24.18 -2.08
CA ASN A 93 4.88 24.55 -1.91
C ASN A 93 5.73 23.43 -1.27
N LEU A 94 5.15 22.66 -0.34
CA LEU A 94 5.84 21.53 0.29
C LEU A 94 5.97 20.33 -0.66
N GLU A 95 4.94 20.06 -1.44
CA GLU A 95 4.98 18.99 -2.45
C GLU A 95 6.00 19.31 -3.54
N GLN A 96 6.01 20.55 -4.04
CA GLN A 96 7.04 20.99 -4.97
C GLN A 96 8.43 20.89 -4.36
N PHE A 97 8.61 21.31 -3.11
CA PHE A 97 9.89 21.21 -2.42
C PHE A 97 10.39 19.76 -2.34
N GLY A 98 9.55 18.81 -1.94
CA GLY A 98 9.96 17.40 -1.80
C GLY A 98 10.16 16.67 -3.13
N LEU A 99 9.34 16.96 -4.15
CA LEU A 99 9.49 16.31 -5.46
C LEU A 99 10.76 16.75 -6.19
N LYS A 100 11.23 17.99 -5.97
CA LYS A 100 12.51 18.47 -6.53
C LYS A 100 13.73 17.64 -6.13
N PHE A 101 13.64 16.86 -5.05
CA PHE A 101 14.72 15.94 -4.66
C PHE A 101 14.85 14.72 -5.57
N GLY A 102 13.82 14.36 -6.35
CA GLY A 102 13.84 13.19 -7.24
C GLY A 102 14.02 11.85 -6.50
N LYS A 103 13.69 11.79 -5.21
CA LYS A 103 13.91 10.62 -4.33
C LYS A 103 12.60 10.11 -3.74
N ALA A 104 12.54 8.81 -3.47
CA ALA A 104 11.38 8.16 -2.89
C ALA A 104 11.04 8.66 -1.47
N GLY A 105 12.04 8.92 -0.62
CA GLY A 105 11.82 9.31 0.77
C GLY A 105 11.02 10.61 0.95
N PRO A 106 11.43 11.73 0.33
CA PRO A 106 10.66 12.97 0.35
C PRO A 106 9.23 12.80 -0.17
N ALA A 107 9.05 12.06 -1.26
CA ALA A 107 7.72 11.77 -1.82
C ALA A 107 6.87 10.94 -0.85
N GLU A 108 7.44 9.90 -0.22
CA GLU A 108 6.76 9.04 0.74
C GLU A 108 6.29 9.82 1.97
N VAL A 109 7.14 10.70 2.52
CA VAL A 109 6.80 11.53 3.68
C VAL A 109 5.68 12.51 3.35
N LEU A 110 5.67 13.09 2.14
CA LEU A 110 4.61 13.99 1.69
C LEU A 110 3.26 13.30 1.50
N MET A 111 3.25 11.98 1.29
CA MET A 111 2.05 11.20 0.99
C MET A 111 1.44 10.52 2.21
N ARG A 112 2.00 10.72 3.42
CA ARG A 112 1.55 10.03 4.62
C ARG A 112 1.43 10.97 5.81
N ALA A 113 0.49 10.67 6.69
CA ALA A 113 0.32 11.37 7.96
C ALA A 113 -0.12 10.40 9.05
N THR A 114 0.30 10.63 10.30
CA THR A 114 -0.27 9.90 11.44
C THR A 114 -1.67 10.43 11.76
N GLU A 115 -2.47 9.66 12.51
CA GLU A 115 -3.79 10.14 12.95
C GLU A 115 -3.70 11.43 13.77
N SER A 116 -2.68 11.54 14.62
CA SER A 116 -2.43 12.75 15.40
C SER A 116 -2.06 13.95 14.52
N ASP A 117 -1.31 13.74 13.45
CA ASP A 117 -0.98 14.81 12.50
C ASP A 117 -2.23 15.31 11.79
N ILE A 118 -3.09 14.39 11.35
CA ILE A 118 -4.36 14.71 10.69
C ILE A 118 -5.30 15.45 11.65
N ALA A 119 -5.44 14.95 12.89
CA ALA A 119 -6.33 15.53 13.90
C ALA A 119 -5.86 16.93 14.36
N SER A 120 -4.55 17.16 14.45
CA SER A 120 -3.98 18.46 14.83
C SER A 120 -3.83 19.43 13.66
N GLY A 121 -3.98 18.97 12.42
CA GLY A 121 -3.67 19.75 11.23
C GLY A 121 -2.18 20.09 11.11
N ARG A 122 -1.30 19.30 11.73
CA ARG A 122 0.16 19.51 11.67
C ARG A 122 0.60 19.44 10.21
N GLN A 123 1.36 20.46 9.79
CA GLN A 123 2.04 20.45 8.50
C GLN A 123 3.47 19.93 8.63
N LEU A 124 3.93 19.27 7.58
CA LEU A 124 5.32 18.85 7.43
C LEU A 124 6.25 20.05 7.27
N THR A 125 7.45 19.94 7.85
CA THR A 125 8.50 20.94 7.68
C THR A 125 9.45 20.57 6.54
N LYS A 126 10.15 21.56 5.99
CA LYS A 126 11.14 21.33 4.93
C LYS A 126 12.29 20.46 5.43
N GLU A 127 12.66 20.59 6.69
CA GLU A 127 13.73 19.85 7.34
C GLU A 127 13.38 18.36 7.42
N GLU A 128 12.13 18.04 7.76
CA GLU A 128 11.64 16.65 7.80
C GLU A 128 11.63 16.02 6.42
N ILE A 129 11.20 16.77 5.40
CA ILE A 129 11.21 16.33 4.00
C ILE A 129 12.66 16.12 3.51
N ALA A 130 13.56 17.05 3.79
CA ALA A 130 14.96 16.97 3.36
C ALA A 130 15.73 15.81 4.03
N LYS A 131 15.38 15.47 5.27
CA LYS A 131 15.97 14.35 6.02
C LYS A 131 15.30 13.01 5.73
N ALA A 132 14.23 12.98 4.94
CA ALA A 132 13.50 11.77 4.61
C ALA A 132 14.37 10.84 3.73
N ASN A 133 15.00 9.86 4.36
CA ASN A 133 15.61 8.75 3.65
C ASN A 133 14.50 7.78 3.26
N GLY A 134 14.40 7.45 1.97
CA GLY A 134 13.43 6.47 1.45
C GLY A 134 13.81 5.07 1.91
N LEU A 135 13.61 4.81 3.20
CA LEU A 135 13.61 3.50 3.80
C LEU A 135 12.17 3.30 4.24
N LEU A 136 11.48 2.40 3.54
CA LEU A 136 10.29 1.73 4.04
C LEU A 136 10.57 1.43 5.51
N ARG A 137 9.94 2.17 6.43
CA ARG A 137 9.84 1.75 7.84
C ARG A 137 8.90 0.54 7.88
N LEU A 138 9.33 -0.56 7.26
CA LEU A 138 8.94 -1.90 7.65
C LEU A 138 9.50 -2.04 9.05
N VAL A 139 8.66 -1.72 10.03
CA VAL A 139 8.90 -2.11 11.41
C VAL A 139 9.00 -3.62 11.37
N THR A 140 10.23 -4.13 11.44
CA THR A 140 10.51 -5.54 11.71
C THR A 140 9.84 -5.85 13.04
N ILE A 141 8.67 -6.47 13.00
CA ILE A 141 8.08 -7.09 14.18
C ILE A 141 9.04 -8.22 14.54
N ASN A 142 9.93 -7.97 15.50
CA ASN A 142 10.77 -9.00 16.10
C ASN A 142 9.83 -9.98 16.83
N LEU A 143 9.47 -11.07 16.17
CA LEU A 143 8.95 -12.28 16.78
C LEU A 143 10.10 -12.94 17.56
N THR A 144 10.44 -12.36 18.71
CA THR A 144 11.30 -13.01 19.71
C THR A 144 10.53 -13.10 21.01
N LEU A 145 9.69 -14.12 21.14
CA LEU A 145 9.35 -14.69 22.46
C LEU A 145 8.78 -16.11 22.36
N LEU A 146 9.62 -17.13 22.07
CA LEU A 146 9.48 -18.45 22.71
C LEU A 146 10.69 -19.38 22.44
N GLN A 147 11.83 -19.10 23.06
CA GLN A 147 12.77 -20.17 23.42
C GLN A 147 13.30 -19.93 24.83
N ALA A 148 12.45 -20.20 25.81
CA ALA A 148 12.87 -20.43 27.19
C ALA A 148 11.74 -21.14 27.95
N ARG A 149 11.64 -22.46 27.81
CA ARG A 149 11.24 -23.43 28.87
C ARG A 149 11.00 -24.81 28.27
N THR A 150 12.05 -25.61 28.22
CA THR A 150 11.98 -27.04 28.54
C THR A 150 13.37 -27.43 29.02
N SER A 151 13.51 -27.47 30.34
CA SER A 151 14.53 -28.22 31.08
C SER A 151 13.79 -28.89 32.22
#